data_AF-A0A0M3FK87-F1
#
_entry.id   AF-A0A0M3FK87-F1
#
_cell.length_a   1.000
_cell.length_b   1.000
_cell.length_c   1.000
_cell.angle_alpha   90.00
_cell.angle_beta   90.00
_cell.angle_gamma   90.00
#
_symmetry.space_group_name_H-M   'P 1'
#
loop_
_entity.id
_entity.type
_entity.pdbx_description
1 polymer ?
#
loop_
_entity_poly.entity_id
_entity_poly.type
_entity_poly.pdbx_seq_one_letter_code
_entity_poly.pdbx_strand_id
1 'polypeptide(L)'
;MTEQKNSSKTTALAQALLLEQVEFFKKQLSIENSPIYFRQFIQLFMQHADEIKLYEVVDLEQLQAVVKRYTFEMQLGAGLLEFIGEIAQRIYLSAMKSPVQLQDLVSDHQFEMWLFKFLEMEHIPHYLNQFLRTSPSVQQLCQYIATSTLEQKLPKFLTASRVDDYHFEWQHKLKKFSFLQQQRLEHKLETWIASFIHEQLTELSLLSAEDLESLIRHIWEDIRHKKIYEFMKQLTPLDVEEFFVLIYEYWKELRQSQFMQGLILYGVEVFYDFYKDQSLFEVLSAIGLSETDLQTEALRFYPKVMDAFNEHGILEPLLQALLAPFYQSSKTLDIIEKHLSE
;
A
#
# COMPACT_ATOMS: atom_id res chain seq x y z
N MET A 1 43.18 -34.97 -16.33
CA MET A 1 43.37 -33.67 -15.64
C MET A 1 44.48 -32.94 -16.37
N THR A 2 44.11 -32.11 -17.34
CA THR A 2 45.05 -31.25 -18.07
C THR A 2 44.57 -29.83 -17.84
N GLU A 3 45.15 -29.14 -16.85
CA GLU A 3 45.09 -27.69 -16.76
C GLU A 3 45.83 -27.15 -17.99
N GLN A 4 45.08 -26.76 -19.03
CA GLN A 4 45.61 -25.91 -20.08
C GLN A 4 46.00 -24.60 -19.42
N LYS A 5 47.31 -24.40 -19.31
CA LYS A 5 47.90 -23.18 -18.78
C LYS A 5 47.81 -22.14 -19.90
N ASN A 6 46.64 -21.51 -20.00
CA ASN A 6 46.33 -20.53 -21.04
C ASN A 6 47.43 -19.48 -21.12
N SER A 7 47.90 -19.18 -22.33
CA SER A 7 48.99 -18.24 -22.57
C SER A 7 48.72 -16.87 -21.95
N SER A 8 49.76 -16.21 -21.41
CA SER A 8 49.63 -14.86 -20.81
C SER A 8 49.03 -13.83 -21.77
N LYS A 9 49.20 -14.02 -23.09
CA LYS A 9 48.60 -13.20 -24.14
C LYS A 9 47.08 -13.38 -24.23
N THR A 10 46.58 -14.61 -24.07
CA THR A 10 45.15 -14.93 -24.09
C THR A 10 44.44 -14.22 -22.93
N THR A 11 44.98 -14.34 -21.72
CA THR A 11 44.43 -13.69 -20.53
C THR A 11 44.48 -12.16 -20.64
N ALA A 12 45.56 -11.61 -21.20
CA ALA A 12 45.66 -10.17 -21.43
C ALA A 12 44.63 -9.65 -22.45
N LEU A 13 44.40 -10.38 -23.54
CA LEU A 13 43.38 -10.00 -24.53
C LEU A 13 41.97 -10.11 -23.94
N ALA A 14 41.67 -11.17 -23.21
CA ALA A 14 40.38 -11.33 -22.52
C ALA A 14 40.11 -10.17 -21.53
N GLN A 15 41.14 -9.76 -20.78
CA GLN A 15 41.04 -8.62 -19.87
C GLN A 15 40.83 -7.30 -20.63
N ALA A 16 41.49 -7.09 -21.77
CA ALA A 16 41.30 -5.90 -22.58
C ALA A 16 39.88 -5.83 -23.17
N LEU A 17 39.35 -6.96 -23.67
CA LEU A 17 37.98 -7.03 -24.17
C LEU A 17 36.94 -6.79 -23.07
N LEU A 18 37.17 -7.30 -21.86
CA LEU A 18 36.33 -7.01 -20.70
C LEU A 18 36.27 -5.51 -20.42
N LEU A 19 37.42 -4.84 -20.34
CA LEU A 19 37.48 -3.40 -20.04
C LEU A 19 36.78 -2.57 -21.13
N GLU A 20 37.00 -2.91 -22.40
CA GLU A 20 36.34 -2.24 -23.53
C GLU A 20 34.82 -2.45 -23.49
N GLN A 21 34.36 -3.67 -23.15
CA GLN A 21 32.93 -3.95 -23.03
C GLN A 21 32.28 -3.21 -21.85
N VAL A 22 32.99 -3.07 -20.72
CA VAL A 22 32.54 -2.27 -19.58
C VAL A 22 32.37 -0.80 -19.99
N GLU A 23 33.38 -0.21 -20.64
CA GLU A 23 33.30 1.16 -21.14
C GLU A 23 32.20 1.36 -22.18
N PHE A 24 31.98 0.38 -23.05
CA PHE A 24 30.86 0.39 -24.00
C PHE A 24 29.51 0.46 -23.27
N PHE A 25 29.25 -0.45 -22.33
CA PHE A 25 27.97 -0.47 -21.60
C PHE A 25 27.80 0.76 -20.70
N LYS A 26 28.87 1.26 -20.10
CA LYS A 26 28.84 2.51 -19.31
C LYS A 26 28.36 3.69 -20.16
N LYS A 27 28.83 3.82 -21.40
CA LYS A 27 28.34 4.83 -22.37
C LYS A 27 26.91 4.59 -22.79
N GLN A 28 26.49 3.34 -22.95
CA GLN A 28 25.12 3.00 -23.37
C GLN A 28 24.07 3.19 -22.28
N LEU A 29 24.45 2.95 -21.02
CA LEU A 29 23.63 3.19 -19.84
C LEU A 29 23.63 4.65 -19.39
N SER A 30 24.45 5.49 -20.04
CA SER A 30 24.37 6.94 -19.86
C SER A 30 23.03 7.48 -20.39
N ILE A 31 22.62 8.65 -19.87
CA ILE A 31 21.32 9.28 -20.15
C ILE A 31 21.01 9.37 -21.65
N GLU A 32 22.02 9.61 -22.50
CA GLU A 32 21.84 9.87 -23.93
C GLU A 32 21.30 8.65 -24.71
N ASN A 33 21.63 7.42 -24.28
CA ASN A 33 21.30 6.20 -25.05
C ASN A 33 20.37 5.22 -24.30
N SER A 34 20.25 5.37 -22.99
CA SER A 34 19.44 4.48 -22.16
C SER A 34 17.95 4.32 -22.54
N PRO A 35 17.23 5.34 -23.06
CA PRO A 35 15.81 5.18 -23.38
C PRO A 35 15.56 4.19 -24.51
N ILE A 36 16.55 3.99 -25.38
CA ILE A 36 16.45 3.08 -26.54
C ILE A 36 16.41 1.63 -26.06
N TYR A 37 17.21 1.26 -25.06
CA TYR A 37 17.27 -0.11 -24.54
C TYR A 37 15.97 -0.53 -23.85
N PHE A 38 15.45 0.31 -22.95
CA PHE A 38 14.17 0.01 -22.30
C PHE A 38 13.02 -0.04 -23.29
N ARG A 39 13.00 0.88 -24.26
CA ARG A 39 11.99 0.87 -25.31
C ARG A 39 12.05 -0.40 -26.13
N GLN A 40 13.23 -0.80 -26.60
CA GLN A 40 13.39 -2.03 -27.38
C GLN A 40 13.00 -3.27 -26.59
N PHE A 41 13.41 -3.35 -25.31
CA PHE A 41 13.07 -4.47 -24.45
C PHE A 41 11.55 -4.56 -24.20
N ILE A 42 10.92 -3.45 -23.83
CA ILE A 42 9.48 -3.40 -23.57
C ILE A 42 8.70 -3.68 -24.86
N GLN A 43 9.13 -3.14 -26.00
CA GLN A 43 8.52 -3.45 -27.31
C GLN A 43 8.59 -4.93 -27.62
N LEU A 44 9.77 -5.54 -27.45
CA LEU A 44 9.94 -6.97 -27.71
C LEU A 44 9.09 -7.82 -26.77
N PHE A 45 9.04 -7.45 -25.49
CA PHE A 45 8.17 -8.10 -24.51
C PHE A 45 6.69 -8.00 -24.92
N MET A 46 6.20 -6.80 -25.22
CA MET A 46 4.80 -6.58 -25.59
C MET A 46 4.42 -7.29 -26.90
N GLN A 47 5.35 -7.41 -27.86
CA GLN A 47 5.12 -8.16 -29.10
C GLN A 47 4.86 -9.66 -28.88
N HIS A 48 5.42 -10.24 -27.82
CA HIS A 48 5.28 -11.67 -27.52
C HIS A 48 4.43 -11.93 -26.28
N ALA A 49 3.94 -10.89 -25.61
CA ALA A 49 3.15 -11.01 -24.38
C ALA A 49 1.81 -11.73 -24.60
N ASP A 50 1.30 -11.74 -25.84
CA ASP A 50 0.11 -12.53 -26.23
C ASP A 50 0.37 -14.03 -26.31
N GLU A 51 1.63 -14.45 -26.49
CA GLU A 51 2.00 -15.86 -26.66
C GLU A 51 2.29 -16.55 -25.32
N ILE A 52 2.59 -15.77 -24.28
CA ILE A 52 2.98 -16.26 -22.96
C ILE A 52 1.79 -16.16 -22.02
N LYS A 53 1.40 -17.28 -21.42
CA LYS A 53 0.34 -17.33 -20.41
C LYS A 53 0.88 -17.05 -19.01
N LEU A 54 -0.01 -16.59 -18.13
CA LEU A 54 0.37 -16.28 -16.74
C LEU A 54 0.97 -17.49 -16.01
N TYR A 55 0.39 -18.68 -16.15
CA TYR A 55 0.90 -19.88 -15.46
C TYR A 55 2.31 -20.29 -15.90
N GLU A 56 2.79 -19.84 -17.07
CA GLU A 56 4.12 -20.19 -17.57
C GLU A 56 5.22 -19.39 -16.87
N VAL A 57 4.87 -18.25 -16.28
CA VAL A 57 5.83 -17.34 -15.64
C VAL A 57 5.71 -17.27 -14.13
N VAL A 58 4.52 -17.54 -13.59
CA VAL A 58 4.26 -17.45 -12.15
C VAL A 58 3.31 -18.56 -11.71
N ASP A 59 3.67 -19.23 -10.62
CA ASP A 59 2.82 -20.23 -9.95
C ASP A 59 2.01 -19.62 -8.79
N LEU A 60 0.89 -20.26 -8.46
CA LEU A 60 0.05 -19.87 -7.31
C LEU A 60 0.87 -19.78 -6.01
N GLU A 61 1.76 -20.75 -5.77
CA GLU A 61 2.59 -20.76 -4.56
C GLU A 61 3.51 -19.53 -4.48
N GLN A 62 4.04 -19.09 -5.63
CA GLN A 62 4.89 -17.89 -5.70
C GLN A 62 4.07 -16.63 -5.41
N LEU A 63 2.87 -16.49 -5.98
CA LEU A 63 1.96 -15.37 -5.67
C LEU A 63 1.59 -15.34 -4.18
N GLN A 64 1.21 -16.49 -3.63
CA GLN A 64 0.88 -16.59 -2.22
C GLN A 64 2.09 -16.29 -1.32
N ALA A 65 3.31 -16.66 -1.72
CA ALA A 65 4.53 -16.33 -0.98
C ALA A 65 4.80 -14.82 -0.97
N VAL A 66 4.61 -14.13 -2.10
CA VAL A 66 4.71 -12.66 -2.18
C VAL A 66 3.68 -12.01 -1.24
N VAL A 67 2.43 -12.45 -1.27
CA VAL A 67 1.39 -11.91 -0.39
C VAL A 67 1.68 -12.18 1.09
N LYS A 68 2.15 -13.38 1.45
CA LYS A 68 2.58 -13.68 2.83
C LYS A 68 3.67 -12.72 3.28
N ARG A 69 4.67 -12.51 2.43
CA ARG A 69 5.81 -11.63 2.74
C ARG A 69 5.39 -10.18 2.95
N TYR A 70 4.65 -9.60 2.02
CA TYR A 70 4.36 -8.17 2.03
C TYR A 70 3.10 -7.80 2.82
N THR A 71 2.09 -8.67 2.83
CA THR A 71 0.84 -8.40 3.54
C THR A 71 0.92 -8.86 4.99
N PHE A 72 1.47 -10.05 5.28
CA PHE A 72 1.45 -10.59 6.64
C PHE A 72 2.72 -10.27 7.43
N GLU A 73 3.90 -10.49 6.83
CA GLU A 73 5.17 -10.40 7.55
C GLU A 73 5.76 -8.98 7.60
N MET A 74 5.62 -8.19 6.52
CA MET A 74 6.28 -6.89 6.41
C MET A 74 5.81 -5.94 7.52
N GLN A 75 6.76 -5.46 8.31
CA GLN A 75 6.52 -4.46 9.35
C GLN A 75 7.16 -3.14 8.92
N LEU A 76 6.44 -2.04 9.11
CA LEU A 76 7.00 -0.72 8.90
C LEU A 76 8.06 -0.46 9.98
N GLY A 77 9.26 -0.06 9.55
CA GLY A 77 10.32 0.32 10.46
C GLY A 77 9.99 1.61 11.22
N ALA A 78 10.61 1.80 12.40
CA ALA A 78 10.34 2.94 13.27
C ALA A 78 10.53 4.31 12.58
N GLY A 79 11.49 4.43 11.66
CA GLY A 79 11.71 5.66 10.90
C GLY A 79 10.56 6.03 9.95
N LEU A 80 9.86 5.04 9.38
CA LEU A 80 8.67 5.31 8.57
C LEU A 80 7.49 5.77 9.43
N LEU A 81 7.32 5.19 10.62
CA LEU A 81 6.27 5.59 11.55
C LEU A 81 6.49 7.04 12.05
N GLU A 82 7.72 7.43 12.33
CA GLU A 82 8.07 8.82 12.67
C GLU A 82 7.80 9.78 11.50
N PHE A 83 8.13 9.35 10.28
CA PHE A 83 7.83 10.12 9.06
C PHE A 83 6.32 10.31 8.82
N ILE A 84 5.49 9.35 9.23
CA ILE A 84 4.03 9.48 9.13
C ILE A 84 3.50 10.59 10.05
N GLY A 85 4.06 10.75 11.25
CA GLY A 85 3.72 11.89 12.13
C GLY A 85 4.04 13.24 11.47
N GLU A 86 5.21 13.35 10.84
CA GLU A 86 5.61 14.54 10.08
C GLU A 86 4.68 14.82 8.89
N ILE A 87 4.30 13.77 8.14
CA ILE A 87 3.33 13.88 7.04
C ILE A 87 1.96 14.32 7.58
N ALA A 88 1.47 13.70 8.65
CA ALA A 88 0.17 14.00 9.25
C ALA A 88 0.08 15.49 9.63
N GLN A 89 1.15 16.04 10.22
CA GLN A 89 1.22 17.45 10.54
C GLN A 89 1.17 18.35 9.30
N ARG A 90 1.94 18.02 8.25
CA ARG A 90 1.97 18.84 7.02
C ARG A 90 0.67 18.76 6.23
N ILE A 91 0.07 17.57 6.13
CA ILE A 91 -1.23 17.36 5.50
C ILE A 91 -2.29 18.13 6.27
N TYR A 92 -2.32 18.03 7.60
CA TYR A 92 -3.25 18.80 8.44
C TYR A 92 -3.12 20.30 8.17
N LEU A 93 -1.90 20.85 8.19
CA LEU A 93 -1.66 22.27 7.93
C LEU A 93 -2.06 22.69 6.51
N SER A 94 -1.92 21.82 5.52
CA SER A 94 -2.36 22.05 4.14
C SER A 94 -3.89 22.00 4.03
N ALA A 95 -4.52 20.99 4.61
CA ALA A 95 -5.98 20.81 4.64
C ALA A 95 -6.68 21.97 5.36
N MET A 96 -6.09 22.48 6.44
CA MET A 96 -6.59 23.66 7.16
C MET A 96 -6.61 24.95 6.33
N LYS A 97 -5.82 25.02 5.25
CA LYS A 97 -5.77 26.16 4.31
C LYS A 97 -6.59 25.90 3.05
N SER A 98 -7.16 24.70 2.90
CA SER A 98 -7.85 24.30 1.69
C SER A 98 -9.18 25.03 1.55
N PRO A 99 -9.45 25.69 0.41
CA PRO A 99 -10.77 26.27 0.12
C PRO A 99 -11.78 25.22 -0.36
N VAL A 100 -11.35 23.97 -0.58
CA VAL A 100 -12.13 22.87 -1.15
C VAL A 100 -13.33 22.55 -0.26
N GLN A 101 -14.51 22.46 -0.87
CA GLN A 101 -15.75 22.03 -0.25
C GLN A 101 -15.93 20.52 -0.36
N LEU A 102 -16.74 19.92 0.51
CA LEU A 102 -16.97 18.48 0.45
C LEU A 102 -17.56 18.02 -0.89
N GLN A 103 -18.45 18.83 -1.48
CA GLN A 103 -19.04 18.55 -2.79
C GLN A 103 -18.03 18.52 -3.96
N ASP A 104 -16.86 19.14 -3.79
CA ASP A 104 -15.80 19.11 -4.79
C ASP A 104 -15.07 17.75 -4.77
N LEU A 105 -15.15 17.01 -3.66
CA LEU A 105 -14.61 15.65 -3.52
C LEU A 105 -15.64 14.58 -3.87
N VAL A 106 -16.88 14.75 -3.42
CA VAL A 106 -17.99 13.84 -3.68
C VAL A 106 -19.12 14.66 -4.27
N SER A 107 -19.35 14.51 -5.57
CA SER A 107 -20.45 15.22 -6.23
C SER A 107 -21.81 14.71 -5.75
N ASP A 108 -22.87 15.54 -5.86
CA ASP A 108 -24.24 15.12 -5.55
C ASP A 108 -24.61 13.85 -6.32
N HIS A 109 -24.24 13.76 -7.60
CA HIS A 109 -24.52 12.59 -8.41
C HIS A 109 -23.86 11.31 -7.85
N GLN A 110 -22.61 11.40 -7.41
CA GLN A 110 -21.93 10.26 -6.78
C GLN A 110 -22.59 9.88 -5.45
N PHE A 111 -22.92 10.88 -4.62
CA PHE A 111 -23.64 10.66 -3.38
C PHE A 111 -24.97 9.93 -3.61
N GLU A 112 -25.78 10.40 -4.57
CA GLU A 112 -27.03 9.76 -4.95
C GLU A 112 -26.84 8.31 -5.36
N MET A 113 -25.86 8.01 -6.22
CA MET A 113 -25.59 6.64 -6.66
C MET A 113 -25.24 5.71 -5.48
N TRP A 114 -24.42 6.18 -4.54
CA TRP A 114 -24.08 5.40 -3.35
C TRP A 114 -25.26 5.23 -2.39
N LEU A 115 -26.08 6.28 -2.23
CA LEU A 115 -27.29 6.24 -1.41
C LEU A 115 -28.29 5.22 -1.96
N PHE A 116 -28.59 5.27 -3.27
CA PHE A 116 -29.43 4.26 -3.92
C PHE A 116 -28.87 2.86 -3.73
N LYS A 117 -27.56 2.67 -3.93
CA LYS A 117 -26.95 1.35 -3.75
C LYS A 117 -27.06 0.85 -2.31
N PHE A 118 -26.94 1.74 -1.34
CA PHE A 118 -27.10 1.43 0.08
C PHE A 118 -28.54 1.00 0.41
N LEU A 119 -29.52 1.72 -0.13
CA LEU A 119 -30.94 1.47 0.09
C LEU A 119 -31.45 0.20 -0.62
N GLU A 120 -30.89 -0.14 -1.80
CA GLU A 120 -31.17 -1.40 -2.52
C GLU A 120 -30.79 -2.65 -1.71
N MET A 121 -29.87 -2.54 -0.75
CA MET A 121 -29.49 -3.64 0.13
C MET A 121 -30.55 -3.81 1.22
N GLU A 122 -31.77 -4.25 0.87
CA GLU A 122 -32.95 -4.38 1.77
C GLU A 122 -32.65 -5.13 3.09
N HIS A 123 -31.66 -6.03 3.09
CA HIS A 123 -31.21 -6.76 4.27
C HIS A 123 -30.46 -5.90 5.30
N ILE A 124 -29.81 -4.80 4.90
CA ILE A 124 -29.04 -3.95 5.82
C ILE A 124 -29.97 -3.15 6.73
N PRO A 125 -30.99 -2.41 6.25
CA PRO A 125 -31.94 -1.73 7.13
C PRO A 125 -32.70 -2.70 8.03
N HIS A 126 -33.06 -3.88 7.52
CA HIS A 126 -33.74 -4.91 8.30
C HIS A 126 -32.83 -5.49 9.40
N TYR A 127 -31.58 -5.85 9.06
CA TYR A 127 -30.60 -6.34 10.01
C TYR A 127 -30.20 -5.27 11.03
N LEU A 128 -30.02 -4.02 10.62
CA LEU A 128 -29.74 -2.90 11.53
C LEU A 128 -30.89 -2.71 12.51
N ASN A 129 -32.13 -2.68 12.02
CA ASN A 129 -33.32 -2.56 12.88
C ASN A 129 -33.46 -3.75 13.83
N GLN A 130 -33.22 -4.98 13.36
CA GLN A 130 -33.24 -6.16 14.21
C GLN A 130 -32.12 -6.08 15.26
N PHE A 131 -30.88 -5.78 14.86
CA PHE A 131 -29.73 -5.62 15.75
C PHE A 131 -29.98 -4.53 16.79
N LEU A 132 -30.48 -3.36 16.41
CA LEU A 132 -30.81 -2.26 17.33
C LEU A 132 -31.91 -2.67 18.34
N ARG A 133 -32.87 -3.51 17.91
CA ARG A 133 -33.94 -4.02 18.77
C ARG A 133 -33.52 -5.13 19.71
N THR A 134 -32.67 -6.05 19.25
CA THR A 134 -32.31 -7.27 20.00
C THR A 134 -30.97 -7.18 20.71
N SER A 135 -30.11 -6.22 20.38
CA SER A 135 -28.82 -6.03 21.05
C SER A 135 -29.05 -5.45 22.45
N PRO A 136 -28.77 -6.22 23.52
CA PRO A 136 -28.92 -5.74 24.89
C PRO A 136 -28.05 -4.52 25.16
N SER A 137 -26.89 -4.42 24.49
CA SER A 137 -25.95 -3.31 24.62
C SER A 137 -26.46 -2.02 23.99
N VAL A 138 -27.22 -2.09 22.88
CA VAL A 138 -27.84 -0.90 22.27
C VAL A 138 -28.98 -0.39 23.14
N GLN A 139 -29.81 -1.29 23.68
CA GLN A 139 -30.85 -0.91 24.64
C GLN A 139 -30.25 -0.28 25.91
N GLN A 140 -29.15 -0.84 26.42
CA GLN A 140 -28.41 -0.30 27.55
C GLN A 140 -27.76 1.05 27.22
N LEU A 141 -27.23 1.26 26.01
CA LEU A 141 -26.70 2.55 25.58
C LEU A 141 -27.82 3.60 25.49
N CYS A 142 -28.96 3.28 24.86
CA CYS A 142 -30.11 4.18 24.81
C CYS A 142 -30.67 4.49 26.20
N GLN A 143 -30.78 3.49 27.09
CA GLN A 143 -31.17 3.69 28.49
C GLN A 143 -30.15 4.51 29.26
N TYR A 144 -28.86 4.24 29.06
CA TYR A 144 -27.76 4.98 29.67
C TYR A 144 -27.77 6.43 29.20
N ILE A 145 -27.98 6.72 27.91
CA ILE A 145 -28.11 8.08 27.37
C ILE A 145 -29.35 8.79 27.92
N ALA A 146 -30.48 8.10 27.98
CA ALA A 146 -31.72 8.62 28.56
C ALA A 146 -31.60 8.90 30.07
N THR A 147 -30.66 8.25 30.77
CA THR A 147 -30.42 8.41 32.21
C THR A 147 -29.18 9.26 32.53
N SER A 148 -28.23 9.41 31.60
CA SER A 148 -26.95 10.10 31.78
C SER A 148 -26.99 11.59 31.47
N THR A 149 -28.15 12.15 31.11
CA THR A 149 -28.36 13.61 31.15
C THR A 149 -28.34 14.18 32.57
N LEU A 150 -28.11 13.36 33.61
CA LEU A 150 -28.05 13.84 35.00
C LEU A 150 -26.86 13.43 35.86
N GLU A 151 -25.83 12.70 35.42
CA GLU A 151 -24.47 12.72 36.03
C GLU A 151 -23.52 11.68 35.40
N GLN A 152 -22.23 12.02 35.42
CA GLN A 152 -21.08 11.35 34.81
C GLN A 152 -20.92 9.83 35.07
N LYS A 153 -20.61 9.03 34.02
CA LYS A 153 -19.43 8.13 33.88
C LYS A 153 -19.63 7.02 32.81
N LEU A 154 -18.90 7.10 31.67
CA LEU A 154 -18.82 6.01 30.69
C LEU A 154 -18.04 4.78 31.22
N PRO A 155 -18.40 3.55 30.79
CA PRO A 155 -17.70 2.33 31.18
C PRO A 155 -16.52 1.97 30.25
N LYS A 156 -15.46 1.40 30.86
CA LYS A 156 -14.25 0.88 30.21
C LYS A 156 -14.54 -0.39 29.39
N PHE A 157 -14.89 -0.27 28.11
CA PHE A 157 -15.06 -1.44 27.23
C PHE A 157 -13.88 -1.74 26.30
N LEU A 158 -12.71 -1.14 26.52
CA LEU A 158 -11.50 -1.40 25.71
C LEU A 158 -10.30 -1.94 26.50
N THR A 159 -10.50 -2.49 27.69
CA THR A 159 -9.41 -3.20 28.40
C THR A 159 -9.58 -4.70 28.29
N ALA A 160 -9.24 -5.24 27.13
CA ALA A 160 -8.94 -6.67 27.01
C ALA A 160 -7.83 -6.86 25.97
N SER A 161 -6.57 -6.76 26.43
CA SER A 161 -5.42 -7.55 25.96
C SER A 161 -4.24 -7.24 26.87
N ARG A 162 -3.98 -8.12 27.84
CA ARG A 162 -2.65 -8.25 28.44
C ARG A 162 -1.84 -9.12 27.48
N VAL A 163 -0.77 -8.58 26.92
CA VAL A 163 0.28 -9.39 26.26
C VAL A 163 1.60 -9.02 26.91
N ASP A 164 2.24 -10.05 27.45
CA ASP A 164 3.47 -10.00 28.21
C ASP A 164 4.71 -9.67 27.35
N ASP A 165 5.78 -9.31 28.07
CA ASP A 165 7.09 -8.77 27.70
C ASP A 165 7.72 -9.19 26.35
N TYR A 166 8.10 -8.16 25.56
CA TYR A 166 9.22 -8.23 24.60
C TYR A 166 10.02 -6.91 24.62
N HIS A 167 11.31 -6.98 24.87
CA HIS A 167 12.21 -5.83 25.00
C HIS A 167 12.56 -5.18 23.64
N PHE A 168 11.99 -4.00 23.33
CA PHE A 168 12.48 -3.10 22.27
C PHE A 168 12.23 -1.62 22.62
N GLU A 169 13.18 -0.74 22.30
CA GLU A 169 13.18 0.71 22.66
C GLU A 169 11.98 1.51 22.13
N TRP A 170 11.35 1.09 21.02
CA TRP A 170 10.16 1.75 20.49
C TRP A 170 8.93 1.61 21.41
N GLN A 171 8.88 0.57 22.26
CA GLN A 171 7.85 0.46 23.29
C GLN A 171 7.92 1.59 24.31
N HIS A 172 9.09 2.18 24.58
CA HIS A 172 9.17 3.31 25.51
C HIS A 172 8.60 4.60 24.90
N LYS A 173 8.71 4.80 23.58
CA LYS A 173 8.05 5.90 22.86
C LYS A 173 6.54 5.65 22.77
N LEU A 174 6.12 4.43 22.42
CA LEU A 174 4.71 4.01 22.42
C LEU A 174 4.06 4.03 23.81
N LYS A 175 4.76 3.65 24.88
CA LYS A 175 4.21 3.69 26.25
C LYS A 175 4.02 5.13 26.73
N LYS A 176 4.87 6.06 26.29
CA LYS A 176 4.76 7.50 26.60
C LYS A 176 3.66 8.18 25.78
N PHE A 177 3.47 7.73 24.54
CA PHE A 177 2.35 8.06 23.67
C PHE A 177 1.04 7.49 24.26
N SER A 178 0.92 6.17 24.41
CA SER A 178 -0.31 5.49 24.85
C SER A 178 -0.84 5.94 26.22
N PHE A 179 0.01 6.13 27.24
CA PHE A 179 -0.48 6.44 28.60
C PHE A 179 -1.05 7.85 28.76
N LEU A 180 -0.51 8.87 28.04
CA LEU A 180 -1.00 10.25 28.14
C LEU A 180 -2.13 10.57 27.13
N GLN A 181 -2.43 9.63 26.24
CA GLN A 181 -3.14 9.91 24.99
C GLN A 181 -4.33 8.97 24.76
N GLN A 182 -4.32 7.76 25.34
CA GLN A 182 -5.52 6.91 25.46
C GLN A 182 -6.70 7.67 26.08
N GLN A 183 -6.47 8.46 27.14
CA GLN A 183 -7.53 9.25 27.78
C GLN A 183 -8.09 10.37 26.89
N ARG A 184 -7.30 10.94 25.97
CA ARG A 184 -7.76 12.04 25.10
C ARG A 184 -8.48 11.53 23.86
N LEU A 185 -8.00 10.42 23.29
CA LEU A 185 -8.65 9.74 22.17
C LEU A 185 -9.98 9.14 22.59
N GLU A 186 -10.02 8.47 23.74
CA GLU A 186 -11.28 7.98 24.33
C GLU A 186 -12.24 9.15 24.51
N HIS A 187 -11.83 10.25 25.14
CA HIS A 187 -12.74 11.39 25.32
C HIS A 187 -13.16 12.09 24.03
N LYS A 188 -12.32 12.21 23.00
CA LYS A 188 -12.70 12.82 21.72
C LYS A 188 -13.61 11.90 20.90
N LEU A 189 -13.33 10.60 20.88
CA LEU A 189 -14.20 9.61 20.26
C LEU A 189 -15.52 9.52 21.02
N GLU A 190 -15.51 9.51 22.35
CA GLU A 190 -16.70 9.58 23.19
C GLU A 190 -17.49 10.86 22.91
N THR A 191 -16.83 12.01 22.81
CA THR A 191 -17.52 13.30 22.53
C THR A 191 -18.10 13.32 21.12
N TRP A 192 -17.36 12.80 20.13
CA TRP A 192 -17.81 12.70 18.74
C TRP A 192 -18.95 11.69 18.56
N ILE A 193 -18.84 10.52 19.19
CA ILE A 193 -19.90 9.50 19.24
C ILE A 193 -21.10 10.06 20.01
N ALA A 194 -20.89 10.75 21.13
CA ALA A 194 -21.97 11.36 21.90
C ALA A 194 -22.65 12.50 21.13
N SER A 195 -21.92 13.35 20.40
CA SER A 195 -22.52 14.37 19.54
C SER A 195 -23.26 13.75 18.35
N PHE A 196 -22.70 12.72 17.72
CA PHE A 196 -23.33 11.98 16.63
C PHE A 196 -24.62 11.30 17.11
N ILE A 197 -24.61 10.71 18.30
CA ILE A 197 -25.77 10.07 18.90
C ILE A 197 -26.79 11.11 19.41
N HIS A 198 -26.35 12.21 20.01
CA HIS A 198 -27.25 13.23 20.55
C HIS A 198 -27.97 14.02 19.44
N GLU A 199 -27.26 14.36 18.36
CA GLU A 199 -27.85 15.08 17.22
C GLU A 199 -28.75 14.19 16.34
N GLN A 200 -28.54 12.87 16.29
CA GLN A 200 -29.19 12.02 15.26
C GLN A 200 -29.96 10.80 15.78
N LEU A 201 -29.71 10.30 17.01
CA LEU A 201 -30.33 9.06 17.53
C LEU A 201 -31.52 9.30 18.46
N THR A 202 -31.76 10.54 18.88
CA THR A 202 -32.84 10.88 19.84
C THR A 202 -34.25 10.74 19.22
N GLU A 203 -34.36 10.69 17.90
CA GLU A 203 -35.62 10.48 17.16
C GLU A 203 -35.78 9.05 16.58
N LEU A 204 -34.81 8.15 16.79
CA LEU A 204 -34.80 6.84 16.14
C LEU A 204 -35.62 5.78 16.88
N SER A 205 -36.94 6.01 16.96
CA SER A 205 -37.89 4.90 17.11
C SER A 205 -38.39 4.49 15.72
N LEU A 206 -37.72 3.47 15.15
CA LEU A 206 -37.91 2.89 13.81
C LEU A 206 -37.48 3.77 12.63
N LEU A 207 -36.25 3.58 12.15
CA LEU A 207 -35.91 4.02 10.80
C LEU A 207 -36.53 3.05 9.80
N SER A 208 -37.60 3.46 9.12
CA SER A 208 -37.93 2.85 7.83
C SER A 208 -36.82 3.17 6.82
N ALA A 209 -36.73 2.45 5.71
CA ALA A 209 -35.76 2.76 4.66
C ALA A 209 -35.96 4.19 4.12
N GLU A 210 -37.21 4.66 4.08
CA GLU A 210 -37.61 6.00 3.66
C GLU A 210 -37.13 7.08 4.65
N ASP A 211 -37.24 6.82 5.96
CA ASP A 211 -36.74 7.76 6.99
C ASP A 211 -35.22 7.85 7.00
N LEU A 212 -34.54 6.72 6.77
CA LEU A 212 -33.08 6.65 6.68
C LEU A 212 -32.57 7.37 5.44
N GLU A 213 -33.24 7.17 4.30
CA GLU A 213 -32.96 7.92 3.07
C GLU A 213 -33.09 9.43 3.31
N SER A 214 -34.21 9.86 3.88
CA SER A 214 -34.46 11.27 4.20
C SER A 214 -33.38 11.82 5.13
N LEU A 215 -33.03 11.12 6.20
CA LEU A 215 -32.01 11.55 7.16
C LEU A 215 -30.64 11.68 6.48
N ILE A 216 -30.22 10.70 5.69
CA ILE A 216 -28.92 10.75 5.00
C ILE A 216 -28.87 11.89 3.98
N ARG A 217 -29.97 12.16 3.26
CA ARG A 217 -30.10 13.31 2.34
C ARG A 217 -29.99 14.64 3.07
N HIS A 218 -30.69 14.81 4.19
CA HIS A 218 -30.61 16.03 4.99
C HIS A 218 -29.20 16.26 5.54
N ILE A 219 -28.54 15.20 6.05
CA ILE A 219 -27.15 15.29 6.48
C ILE A 219 -26.27 15.74 5.31
N TRP A 220 -26.45 15.17 4.11
CA TRP A 220 -25.69 15.55 2.92
C TRP A 220 -25.87 17.03 2.55
N GLU A 221 -27.12 17.51 2.50
CA GLU A 221 -27.43 18.93 2.25
C GLU A 221 -26.74 19.87 3.25
N ASP A 222 -26.66 19.46 4.52
CA ASP A 222 -26.02 20.24 5.58
C ASP A 222 -24.49 20.24 5.53
N ILE A 223 -23.86 19.22 4.94
CA ILE A 223 -22.40 19.06 4.94
C ILE A 223 -21.75 19.37 3.60
N ARG A 224 -22.46 19.23 2.47
CA ARG A 224 -21.90 19.32 1.11
C ARG A 224 -21.19 20.64 0.81
N HIS A 225 -21.70 21.75 1.34
CA HIS A 225 -21.13 23.09 1.13
C HIS A 225 -20.10 23.48 2.19
N LYS A 226 -19.93 22.67 3.24
CA LYS A 226 -18.92 22.91 4.28
C LYS A 226 -17.53 22.67 3.69
N LYS A 227 -16.59 23.52 4.08
CA LYS A 227 -15.19 23.39 3.67
C LYS A 227 -14.52 22.26 4.44
N ILE A 228 -13.58 21.57 3.81
CA ILE A 228 -12.86 20.44 4.43
C ILE A 228 -12.21 20.88 5.75
N TYR A 229 -11.68 22.11 5.84
CA TYR A 229 -11.08 22.59 7.08
C TYR A 229 -12.07 22.63 8.25
N GLU A 230 -13.38 22.77 8.01
CA GLU A 230 -14.37 22.81 9.08
C GLU A 230 -14.58 21.47 9.77
N PHE A 231 -14.28 20.37 9.06
CA PHE A 231 -14.19 19.04 9.64
C PHE A 231 -12.82 18.85 10.31
N MET A 232 -11.74 19.27 9.62
CA MET A 232 -10.38 19.11 10.13
C MET A 232 -10.09 19.92 11.38
N LYS A 233 -10.71 21.10 11.59
CA LYS A 233 -10.48 21.96 12.78
C LYS A 233 -10.84 21.31 14.11
N GLN A 234 -11.65 20.24 14.07
CA GLN A 234 -12.02 19.45 15.25
C GLN A 234 -10.91 18.49 15.67
N LEU A 235 -10.01 18.19 14.73
CA LEU A 235 -8.83 17.37 14.93
C LEU A 235 -7.61 18.26 15.15
N THR A 236 -6.58 17.69 15.74
CA THR A 236 -5.24 18.25 15.84
C THR A 236 -4.29 17.41 14.99
N PRO A 237 -3.12 17.95 14.59
CA PRO A 237 -2.08 17.15 13.93
C PRO A 237 -1.76 15.84 14.65
N LEU A 238 -1.75 15.91 15.99
CA LEU A 238 -1.48 14.78 16.86
C LEU A 238 -2.59 13.73 16.77
N ASP A 239 -3.86 14.13 16.69
CA ASP A 239 -4.97 13.18 16.54
C ASP A 239 -4.86 12.40 15.21
N VAL A 240 -4.40 13.04 14.13
CA VAL A 240 -4.23 12.36 12.82
C VAL A 240 -3.13 11.30 12.89
N GLU A 241 -2.02 11.61 13.54
CA GLU A 241 -0.94 10.65 13.80
C GLU A 241 -1.45 9.49 14.67
N GLU A 242 -2.17 9.79 15.74
CA GLU A 242 -2.77 8.82 16.65
C GLU A 242 -3.71 7.84 15.93
N PHE A 243 -4.60 8.35 15.06
CA PHE A 243 -5.49 7.50 14.25
C PHE A 243 -4.71 6.55 13.35
N PHE A 244 -3.65 7.03 12.71
CA PHE A 244 -2.82 6.16 11.89
C PHE A 244 -2.18 5.03 12.71
N VAL A 245 -1.61 5.36 13.87
CA VAL A 245 -0.99 4.36 14.77
C VAL A 245 -2.01 3.31 15.20
N LEU A 246 -3.24 3.74 15.56
CA LEU A 246 -4.33 2.82 15.92
C LEU A 246 -4.72 1.88 14.77
N ILE A 247 -4.94 2.43 13.56
CA ILE A 247 -5.29 1.62 12.38
C ILE A 247 -4.15 0.67 12.03
N TYR A 248 -2.89 1.11 12.12
CA TYR A 248 -1.73 0.29 11.82
C TYR A 248 -1.56 -0.87 12.80
N GLU A 249 -1.65 -0.63 14.11
CA GLU A 249 -1.56 -1.71 15.11
C GLU A 249 -2.75 -2.68 15.01
N TYR A 250 -3.96 -2.16 14.79
CA TYR A 250 -5.13 -3.00 14.53
C TYR A 250 -4.94 -3.88 13.28
N TRP A 251 -4.51 -3.29 12.17
CA TRP A 251 -4.23 -4.03 10.94
C TRP A 251 -3.15 -5.09 11.16
N LYS A 252 -2.09 -4.76 11.91
CA LYS A 252 -0.99 -5.65 12.24
C LYS A 252 -1.45 -6.86 13.03
N GLU A 253 -2.42 -6.73 13.94
CA GLU A 253 -3.05 -7.86 14.63
C GLU A 253 -4.01 -8.61 13.71
N LEU A 254 -4.89 -7.90 13.02
CA LEU A 254 -5.92 -8.46 12.14
C LEU A 254 -5.32 -9.36 11.06
N ARG A 255 -4.25 -8.90 10.40
CA ARG A 255 -3.57 -9.66 9.33
C ARG A 255 -2.80 -10.89 9.83
N GLN A 256 -2.62 -11.05 11.15
CA GLN A 256 -2.06 -12.25 11.75
C GLN A 256 -3.13 -13.29 12.10
N SER A 257 -4.41 -12.91 12.06
CA SER A 257 -5.52 -13.85 12.25
C SER A 257 -5.53 -14.90 11.15
N GLN A 258 -5.62 -16.18 11.54
CA GLN A 258 -5.70 -17.31 10.61
C GLN A 258 -6.87 -17.18 9.63
N PHE A 259 -8.02 -16.66 10.10
CA PHE A 259 -9.18 -16.43 9.25
C PHE A 259 -8.90 -15.37 8.17
N MET A 260 -8.31 -14.24 8.55
CA MET A 260 -7.98 -13.16 7.61
C MET A 260 -6.92 -13.57 6.60
N GLN A 261 -5.88 -14.27 7.05
CA GLN A 261 -4.87 -14.82 6.14
C GLN A 261 -5.50 -15.80 5.15
N GLY A 262 -6.38 -16.68 5.62
CA GLY A 262 -7.12 -17.61 4.78
C GLY A 262 -7.96 -16.89 3.72
N LEU A 263 -8.71 -15.86 4.10
CA LEU A 263 -9.51 -15.06 3.15
C LEU A 263 -8.64 -14.37 2.09
N ILE A 264 -7.53 -13.75 2.50
CA ILE A 264 -6.63 -13.06 1.57
C ILE A 264 -5.98 -14.05 0.61
N LEU A 265 -5.48 -15.19 1.11
CA LEU A 265 -4.87 -16.23 0.27
C LEU A 265 -5.88 -16.88 -0.68
N TYR A 266 -7.12 -17.06 -0.24
CA TYR A 266 -8.21 -17.53 -1.10
C TYR A 266 -8.53 -16.52 -2.20
N GLY A 267 -8.53 -15.22 -1.91
CA GLY A 267 -8.67 -14.18 -2.93
C GLY A 267 -7.56 -14.24 -4.00
N VAL A 268 -6.32 -14.52 -3.58
CA VAL A 268 -5.18 -14.72 -4.50
C VAL A 268 -5.37 -15.98 -5.35
N GLU A 269 -5.87 -17.07 -4.76
CA GLU A 269 -6.19 -18.30 -5.47
C GLU A 269 -7.26 -18.07 -6.54
N VAL A 270 -8.36 -17.38 -6.19
CA VAL A 270 -9.42 -17.01 -7.13
C VAL A 270 -8.88 -16.14 -8.27
N PHE A 271 -8.03 -15.15 -7.96
CA PHE A 271 -7.37 -14.33 -8.98
C PHE A 271 -6.52 -15.20 -9.93
N TYR A 272 -5.69 -16.07 -9.38
CA TYR A 272 -4.82 -16.94 -10.17
C TYR A 272 -5.63 -17.87 -11.06
N ASP A 273 -6.65 -18.53 -10.51
CA ASP A 273 -7.50 -19.44 -11.28
C ASP A 273 -8.25 -18.74 -12.42
N PHE A 274 -8.63 -17.48 -12.23
CA PHE A 274 -9.28 -16.68 -13.27
C PHE A 274 -8.34 -16.29 -14.40
N TYR A 275 -7.08 -15.93 -14.08
CA TYR A 275 -6.13 -15.36 -15.05
C TYR A 275 -5.04 -16.32 -15.54
N LYS A 276 -4.86 -17.49 -14.93
CA LYS A 276 -3.74 -18.40 -15.23
C LYS A 276 -3.60 -18.73 -16.71
N ASP A 277 -4.72 -18.92 -17.41
CA ASP A 277 -4.77 -19.31 -18.83
C ASP A 277 -4.77 -18.12 -19.79
N GLN A 278 -4.87 -16.88 -19.28
CA GLN A 278 -4.85 -15.65 -20.06
C GLN A 278 -3.41 -15.27 -20.41
N SER A 279 -3.25 -14.51 -21.51
CA SER A 279 -1.94 -14.01 -21.91
C SER A 279 -1.43 -12.93 -20.95
N LEU A 280 -0.11 -12.72 -20.89
CA LEU A 280 0.45 -11.62 -20.11
C LEU A 280 -0.05 -10.26 -20.60
N PHE A 281 -0.29 -10.11 -21.89
CA PHE A 281 -0.89 -8.91 -22.45
C PHE A 281 -2.29 -8.66 -21.90
N GLU A 282 -3.15 -9.68 -21.85
CA GLU A 282 -4.51 -9.58 -21.31
C GLU A 282 -4.50 -9.25 -19.82
N VAL A 283 -3.61 -9.89 -19.04
CA VAL A 283 -3.46 -9.64 -17.60
C VAL A 283 -3.01 -8.20 -17.33
N LEU A 284 -2.02 -7.70 -18.08
CA LEU A 284 -1.54 -6.32 -17.95
C LEU A 284 -2.62 -5.31 -18.37
N SER A 285 -3.34 -5.59 -19.46
CA SER A 285 -4.42 -4.75 -19.95
C SER A 285 -5.60 -4.70 -18.97
N ALA A 286 -5.91 -5.80 -18.28
CA ALA A 286 -6.99 -5.87 -17.29
C ALA A 286 -6.77 -4.94 -16.08
N ILE A 287 -5.51 -4.67 -15.72
CA ILE A 287 -5.15 -3.70 -14.67
C ILE A 287 -4.86 -2.29 -15.22
N GLY A 288 -5.10 -2.07 -16.52
CA GLY A 288 -4.95 -0.77 -17.17
C GLY A 288 -3.50 -0.39 -17.49
N LEU A 289 -2.57 -1.35 -17.57
CA LEU A 289 -1.19 -1.10 -17.98
C LEU A 289 -1.02 -1.29 -19.48
N SER A 290 -0.63 -0.22 -20.16
CA SER A 290 -0.24 -0.23 -21.58
C SER A 290 1.28 -0.29 -21.76
N GLU A 291 1.73 -0.53 -22.99
CA GLU A 291 3.15 -0.41 -23.37
C GLU A 291 3.71 0.97 -22.98
N THR A 292 2.93 2.03 -23.19
CA THR A 292 3.34 3.40 -22.87
C THR A 292 3.48 3.64 -21.36
N ASP A 293 2.68 2.95 -20.55
CA ASP A 293 2.78 3.04 -19.09
C ASP A 293 4.05 2.35 -18.59
N LEU A 294 4.35 1.15 -19.12
CA LEU A 294 5.58 0.43 -18.82
C LEU A 294 6.83 1.23 -19.21
N GLN A 295 6.81 1.87 -20.38
CA GLN A 295 7.92 2.73 -20.83
C GLN A 295 8.09 3.95 -19.94
N THR A 296 6.99 4.62 -19.61
CA THR A 296 7.00 5.77 -18.69
C THR A 296 7.58 5.39 -17.34
N GLU A 297 7.14 4.27 -16.76
CA GLU A 297 7.58 3.87 -15.44
C GLU A 297 9.05 3.43 -15.41
N ALA A 298 9.51 2.72 -16.44
CA ALA A 298 10.92 2.36 -16.59
C ALA A 298 11.82 3.61 -16.65
N LEU A 299 11.38 4.67 -17.31
CA LEU A 299 12.16 5.91 -17.47
C LEU A 299 11.95 6.93 -16.33
N ARG A 300 10.96 6.75 -15.46
CA ARG A 300 10.61 7.71 -14.41
C ARG A 300 11.78 7.99 -13.46
N PHE A 301 12.49 6.94 -13.06
CA PHE A 301 13.57 7.03 -12.08
C PHE A 301 14.95 6.73 -12.66
N TYR A 302 15.01 6.00 -13.78
CA TYR A 302 16.26 5.50 -14.34
C TYR A 302 17.33 6.58 -14.56
N PRO A 303 17.06 7.74 -15.20
CA PRO A 303 18.10 8.73 -15.49
C PRO A 303 18.81 9.22 -14.22
N LYS A 304 18.04 9.57 -13.19
CA LYS A 304 18.60 10.06 -11.91
C LYS A 304 19.38 8.99 -11.15
N VAL A 305 18.95 7.73 -11.22
CA VAL A 305 19.66 6.61 -10.57
C VAL A 305 20.98 6.35 -11.29
N MET A 306 21.00 6.37 -12.62
CA MET A 306 22.23 6.17 -13.38
C MET A 306 23.23 7.31 -13.19
N ASP A 307 22.76 8.56 -13.13
CA ASP A 307 23.62 9.71 -12.81
C ASP A 307 24.29 9.53 -11.47
N ALA A 308 23.52 9.21 -10.43
CA ALA A 308 24.07 8.95 -9.10
C ALA A 308 25.06 7.77 -9.13
N PHE A 309 24.77 6.69 -9.86
CA PHE A 309 25.68 5.54 -9.96
C PHE A 309 26.97 5.88 -10.68
N ASN A 310 26.92 6.76 -11.68
CA ASN A 310 28.09 7.23 -12.41
C ASN A 310 28.92 8.20 -11.56
N GLU A 311 28.29 9.18 -10.91
CA GLU A 311 28.94 10.15 -10.01
C GLU A 311 29.62 9.47 -8.82
N HIS A 312 29.01 8.43 -8.25
CA HIS A 312 29.58 7.66 -7.16
C HIS A 312 30.54 6.56 -7.62
N GLY A 313 30.81 6.42 -8.93
CA GLY A 313 31.74 5.43 -9.47
C GLY A 313 31.31 3.97 -9.25
N ILE A 314 30.00 3.71 -9.10
CA ILE A 314 29.43 2.39 -8.80
C ILE A 314 29.24 1.57 -10.09
N LEU A 315 28.93 2.25 -11.20
CA LEU A 315 28.52 1.61 -12.46
C LEU A 315 29.61 0.69 -13.05
N GLU A 316 30.86 1.13 -13.04
CA GLU A 316 31.99 0.38 -13.61
C GLU A 316 32.30 -0.90 -12.82
N PRO A 317 32.46 -0.88 -11.48
CA PRO A 317 32.59 -2.10 -10.69
C PRO A 317 31.43 -3.09 -10.87
N LEU A 318 30.19 -2.58 -10.99
CA LEU A 318 29.00 -3.40 -11.19
C LEU A 318 29.05 -4.12 -12.55
N LEU A 319 29.32 -3.38 -13.63
CA LEU A 319 29.48 -3.95 -14.97
C LEU A 319 30.64 -4.93 -15.03
N GLN A 320 31.76 -4.63 -14.38
CA GLN A 320 32.90 -5.53 -14.32
C GLN A 320 32.53 -6.82 -13.58
N ALA A 321 31.80 -6.76 -12.47
CA ALA A 321 31.34 -7.95 -11.75
C ALA A 321 30.39 -8.82 -12.57
N LEU A 322 29.53 -8.20 -13.39
CA LEU A 322 28.61 -8.92 -14.28
C LEU A 322 29.32 -9.58 -15.47
N LEU A 323 30.29 -8.89 -16.08
CA LEU A 323 30.92 -9.30 -17.34
C LEU A 323 32.17 -10.16 -17.13
N ALA A 324 32.91 -9.97 -16.04
CA ALA A 324 34.16 -10.69 -15.77
C ALA A 324 34.02 -12.23 -15.80
N PRO A 325 32.96 -12.86 -15.24
CA PRO A 325 32.81 -14.31 -15.25
C PRO A 325 32.83 -14.91 -16.67
N PHE A 326 32.33 -14.19 -17.67
CA PHE A 326 32.38 -14.64 -19.06
C PHE A 326 33.81 -14.69 -19.58
N TYR A 327 34.57 -13.59 -19.46
CA TYR A 327 35.94 -13.50 -19.97
C TYR A 327 36.96 -14.34 -19.18
N GLN A 328 36.65 -14.64 -17.92
CA GLN A 328 37.49 -15.49 -17.07
C GLN A 328 37.16 -16.98 -17.21
N SER A 329 36.04 -17.33 -17.86
CA SER A 329 35.67 -18.73 -18.07
C SER A 329 36.69 -19.43 -18.97
N SER A 330 37.03 -20.68 -18.62
CA SER A 330 37.97 -21.51 -19.39
C SER A 330 37.56 -21.61 -20.86
N LYS A 331 36.27 -21.86 -21.12
CA LYS A 331 35.71 -21.94 -22.47
C LYS A 331 36.01 -20.70 -23.33
N THR A 332 35.89 -19.50 -22.76
CA THR A 332 36.13 -18.26 -23.49
C THR A 332 37.62 -18.06 -23.76
N LEU A 333 38.47 -18.35 -22.77
CA LEU A 333 39.92 -18.30 -22.94
C LEU A 333 40.40 -19.31 -24.00
N ASP A 334 39.87 -20.52 -24.02
CA ASP A 334 40.21 -21.55 -25.01
C ASP A 334 39.81 -21.11 -26.43
N ILE A 335 38.65 -20.46 -26.58
CA ILE A 335 38.20 -19.88 -27.86
C ILE A 335 39.16 -18.78 -28.32
N ILE A 336 39.59 -17.90 -27.41
CA ILE A 336 40.52 -16.81 -27.72
C ILE A 336 41.89 -17.40 -28.10
N GLU A 337 42.39 -18.39 -27.37
CA GLU A 337 43.68 -19.04 -27.64
C GLU A 337 43.68 -19.74 -29.01
N LYS A 338 42.57 -20.38 -29.38
CA LYS A 338 42.40 -20.98 -30.71
C LYS A 338 42.55 -19.94 -31.83
N HIS A 339 41.88 -18.79 -31.73
CA HIS A 339 41.95 -17.75 -32.77
C HIS A 339 43.24 -16.92 -32.72
N LEU A 340 44.03 -17.01 -31.64
CA LEU A 340 45.37 -16.41 -31.55
C LEU A 340 46.49 -17.33 -32.06
N SER A 341 46.20 -18.63 -32.20
CA SER A 341 47.14 -19.66 -32.69
C SER A 341 46.93 -20.04 -34.16
N GLU A 342 45.79 -19.66 -34.73
CA GLU A 342 45.56 -19.50 -36.18
C GLU A 342 46.19 -18.21 -36.69
#